data_AF-A0A7S0WEZ9-F1
#
_entry.id   AF-A0A7S0WEZ9-F1
#
_cell.length_a   1.000
_cell.length_b   1.000
_cell.length_c   1.000
_cell.angle_alpha   90.00
_cell.angle_beta   90.00
_cell.angle_gamma   90.00
#
_symmetry.space_group_name_H-M   'P 1'
#
loop_
_entity.id
_entity.type
_entity.pdbx_description
1 polymer ?
#
loop_
_entity_poly.entity_id
_entity_poly.type
_entity_poly.pdbx_seq_one_letter_code
_entity_poly.pdbx_strand_id
1 'polypeptide(L)'
;AESSKKRTKDDNPNKRRKTTNALSDELIAEWREFEHDLSAVEHSTTASKNGGPVFAFVEGALITALREGHWILLDEINLAPAETLERLGGILESENGSIVLSERGDGVPIPRHPRFRLFGAMNPATDVGKRDLPAALKHRFVEIYAGETESKEDLAMIVNMYLDGVPGVSVDDIVEFYIASR
;
A
#
# COMPACT_ATOMS: atom_id res chain seq x y z
N ALA A 1 -58.50 33.92 -44.10
CA ALA A 1 -57.20 33.26 -43.93
C ALA A 1 -56.22 34.30 -43.42
N GLU A 2 -55.68 34.05 -42.24
CA GLU A 2 -54.99 35.01 -41.37
C GLU A 2 -53.50 35.23 -41.69
N SER A 3 -53.00 36.34 -41.16
CA SER A 3 -51.64 36.55 -40.62
C SER A 3 -50.51 37.01 -41.57
N SER A 4 -50.53 38.31 -41.83
CA SER A 4 -49.52 39.30 -41.42
C SER A 4 -48.11 38.80 -41.01
N LYS A 5 -47.12 39.03 -41.90
CA LYS A 5 -45.69 39.07 -41.58
C LYS A 5 -45.38 40.28 -40.70
N LYS A 6 -44.84 40.03 -39.50
CA LYS A 6 -44.29 41.05 -38.60
C LYS A 6 -42.99 40.50 -38.02
N ARG A 7 -41.90 41.24 -38.14
CA ARG A 7 -41.17 41.81 -36.98
C ARG A 7 -39.86 42.46 -37.41
N THR A 8 -39.74 43.66 -36.86
CA THR A 8 -38.70 44.67 -36.93
C THR A 8 -37.45 44.24 -36.16
N LYS A 9 -36.28 44.61 -36.70
CA LYS A 9 -35.04 44.76 -35.95
C LYS A 9 -35.21 45.94 -34.98
N ASP A 10 -34.82 45.75 -33.73
CA ASP A 10 -34.37 46.84 -32.88
C ASP A 10 -33.16 46.35 -32.07
N ASP A 11 -32.02 46.98 -32.36
CA ASP A 11 -30.75 46.81 -31.69
C ASP A 11 -30.82 47.46 -30.30
N ASN A 12 -30.61 46.68 -29.24
CA ASN A 12 -30.45 47.20 -27.89
C ASN A 12 -29.00 47.00 -27.42
N PRO A 13 -28.19 48.05 -27.18
CA PRO A 13 -26.75 47.91 -26.93
C PRO A 13 -26.40 47.62 -25.46
N ASN A 14 -27.36 47.29 -24.60
CA ASN A 14 -27.13 47.20 -23.15
C ASN A 14 -27.10 45.75 -22.63
N LYS A 15 -26.20 44.91 -23.16
CA LYS A 15 -25.76 43.70 -22.45
C LYS A 15 -24.59 44.07 -21.54
N ARG A 16 -24.90 44.48 -20.31
CA ARG A 16 -23.94 44.46 -19.20
C ARG A 16 -23.31 43.07 -19.16
N ARG A 17 -22.02 42.95 -19.52
CA ARG A 17 -21.22 41.74 -19.25
C ARG A 17 -21.29 41.52 -17.75
N LYS A 18 -22.10 40.56 -17.31
CA LYS A 18 -21.97 39.98 -15.97
C LYS A 18 -20.58 39.36 -15.93
N THR A 19 -19.64 40.04 -15.30
CA THR A 19 -18.38 39.45 -14.89
C THR A 19 -18.74 38.35 -13.91
N THR A 20 -18.71 37.10 -14.38
CA THR A 20 -18.77 35.93 -13.51
C THR A 20 -17.43 35.85 -12.78
N ASN A 21 -17.24 36.74 -11.79
CA ASN A 21 -16.18 36.67 -10.78
C ASN A 21 -16.51 35.58 -9.74
N ALA A 22 -17.21 34.52 -10.14
CA ALA A 22 -17.41 33.37 -9.29
C ALA A 22 -16.10 32.59 -9.34
N LEU A 23 -15.42 32.49 -8.20
CA LEU A 23 -14.32 31.53 -8.01
C LEU A 23 -14.84 30.15 -8.43
N SER A 24 -14.03 29.38 -9.15
CA SER A 24 -14.42 28.01 -9.51
C SER A 24 -14.60 27.18 -8.24
N ASP A 25 -15.54 26.23 -8.26
CA ASP A 25 -15.76 25.33 -7.12
C ASP A 25 -14.49 24.54 -6.76
N GLU A 26 -13.67 24.24 -7.75
CA GLU A 26 -12.34 23.62 -7.61
C GLU A 26 -11.38 24.51 -6.80
N LEU A 27 -11.29 25.80 -7.13
CA LEU A 27 -10.45 26.74 -6.40
C LEU A 27 -10.98 26.95 -4.97
N ILE A 28 -12.30 26.97 -4.78
CA ILE A 28 -12.90 27.05 -3.43
C ILE A 28 -12.55 25.80 -2.60
N ALA A 29 -12.50 24.62 -3.21
CA ALA A 29 -12.10 23.39 -2.54
C ALA A 29 -10.62 23.43 -2.14
N GLU A 30 -9.71 23.84 -3.04
CA GLU A 30 -8.29 24.02 -2.75
C GLU A 30 -8.06 25.01 -1.59
N TRP A 31 -8.78 26.13 -1.57
CA TRP A 31 -8.66 27.12 -0.48
C TRP A 31 -9.15 26.60 0.86
N ARG A 32 -10.16 25.73 0.89
CA ARG A 32 -10.63 25.08 2.12
C ARG A 32 -9.64 24.05 2.65
N GLU A 33 -9.01 23.28 1.74
CA GLU A 33 -7.95 22.35 2.10
C GLU A 33 -6.74 23.11 2.67
N PHE A 34 -6.36 24.21 2.04
CA PHE A 34 -5.31 25.09 2.54
C PHE A 34 -5.63 25.70 3.91
N GLU A 35 -6.86 26.19 4.13
CA GLU A 35 -7.30 26.70 5.44
C GLU A 35 -7.20 25.64 6.53
N HIS A 36 -7.61 24.41 6.21
CA HIS A 36 -7.51 23.28 7.12
C HIS A 36 -6.05 22.98 7.49
N ASP A 37 -5.16 22.90 6.50
CA ASP A 37 -3.73 22.64 6.72
C ASP A 37 -3.06 23.75 7.51
N LEU A 38 -3.36 25.02 7.20
CA LEU A 38 -2.85 26.17 7.93
C LEU A 38 -3.29 26.11 9.39
N SER A 39 -4.55 25.75 9.66
CA SER A 39 -5.04 25.62 11.03
C SER A 39 -4.28 24.52 11.78
N ALA A 40 -4.02 23.36 11.18
CA ALA A 40 -3.27 22.28 11.80
C ALA A 40 -1.83 22.70 12.13
N VAL A 41 -1.18 23.41 11.20
CA VAL A 41 0.17 23.96 11.39
C VAL A 41 0.18 25.00 12.52
N GLU A 42 -0.76 25.93 12.57
CA GLU A 42 -0.88 26.94 13.63
C GLU A 42 -1.08 26.30 15.00
N HIS A 43 -1.91 25.26 15.12
CA HIS A 43 -2.09 24.53 16.37
C HIS A 43 -0.80 23.82 16.81
N SER A 44 -0.07 23.21 15.88
CA SER A 44 1.20 22.53 16.18
C SER A 44 2.32 23.52 16.59
N THR A 45 2.39 24.69 15.96
CA THR A 45 3.39 25.73 16.27
C THR A 45 3.04 26.53 17.52
N THR A 46 1.76 26.75 17.81
CA THR A 46 1.33 27.39 19.06
C THR A 46 1.56 26.49 20.27
N ALA A 47 1.36 25.17 20.14
CA ALA A 47 1.76 24.19 21.16
C ALA A 47 3.28 24.15 21.37
N SER A 48 4.06 24.46 20.32
CA SER A 48 5.53 24.56 20.35
C SER A 48 6.06 25.92 20.85
N LYS A 49 5.23 26.83 21.40
CA LYS A 49 5.67 28.14 21.95
C LYS A 49 6.80 28.08 22.99
N ASN A 50 7.08 26.90 23.56
CA ASN A 50 8.21 26.64 24.45
C ASN A 50 9.38 25.87 23.78
N GLY A 51 9.47 25.82 22.45
CA GLY A 51 10.52 25.11 21.71
C GLY A 51 10.36 23.59 21.66
N GLY A 52 9.14 23.08 21.84
CA GLY A 52 8.84 21.64 21.78
C GLY A 52 8.88 21.10 20.34
N PRO A 53 9.16 19.80 20.14
CA PRO A 53 9.19 19.21 18.81
C PRO A 53 7.82 19.28 18.11
N VAL A 54 7.83 19.62 16.82
CA VAL A 54 6.67 19.54 15.92
C VAL A 54 6.76 18.20 15.19
N PHE A 55 5.68 17.43 15.21
CA PHE A 55 5.60 16.12 14.53
C PHE A 55 4.75 16.25 13.27
N ALA A 56 5.19 15.59 12.20
CA ALA A 56 4.42 15.43 10.98
C ALA A 56 4.13 13.94 10.77
N PHE A 57 2.92 13.63 10.30
CA PHE A 57 2.57 12.28 9.89
C PHE A 57 3.27 11.96 8.56
N VAL A 58 3.92 10.80 8.49
CA VAL A 58 4.56 10.31 7.27
C VAL A 58 3.90 9.00 6.87
N GLU A 59 3.37 8.95 5.65
CA GLU A 59 2.79 7.72 5.11
C GLU A 59 3.89 6.65 4.96
N GLY A 60 3.61 5.46 5.50
CA GLY A 60 4.52 4.31 5.39
C GLY A 60 4.40 3.60 4.04
N ALA A 61 5.40 2.76 3.73
CA ALA A 61 5.48 2.02 2.46
C ALA A 61 4.22 1.18 2.15
N LEU A 62 3.54 0.66 3.18
CA LEU A 62 2.28 -0.06 3.03
C LEU A 62 1.20 0.79 2.36
N ILE A 63 1.08 2.05 2.76
CA ILE A 63 0.04 2.95 2.28
C ILE A 63 0.32 3.39 0.84
N THR A 64 1.56 3.73 0.54
CA THR A 64 2.00 4.02 -0.82
C THR A 64 1.72 2.83 -1.75
N ALA A 65 2.12 1.62 -1.35
CA ALA A 65 1.87 0.41 -2.13
C ALA A 65 0.38 0.12 -2.31
N LEU A 66 -0.42 0.30 -1.27
CA LEU A 66 -1.86 0.08 -1.30
C LEU A 66 -2.55 1.00 -2.31
N ARG A 67 -2.12 2.26 -2.41
CA ARG A 67 -2.65 3.27 -3.33
C ARG A 67 -2.17 3.07 -4.78
N GLU A 68 -0.89 2.74 -4.95
CA GLU A 68 -0.25 2.60 -6.28
C GLU A 68 -0.38 1.19 -6.89
N GLY A 69 -0.79 0.22 -6.08
CA GLY A 69 -0.95 -1.16 -6.51
C GLY A 69 0.34 -1.95 -6.57
N HIS A 70 1.33 -1.59 -5.76
CA HIS A 70 2.59 -2.32 -5.66
C HIS A 70 2.42 -3.63 -4.90
N TRP A 71 3.44 -4.47 -4.99
CA TRP A 71 3.50 -5.72 -4.26
C TRP A 71 4.30 -5.50 -2.98
N ILE A 72 3.84 -6.08 -1.88
CA ILE A 72 4.54 -6.08 -0.60
C ILE A 72 4.84 -7.51 -0.19
N LEU A 73 6.07 -7.72 0.26
CA LEU A 73 6.49 -8.91 0.98
C LEU A 73 6.74 -8.52 2.44
N LEU A 74 5.98 -9.15 3.35
CA LEU A 74 6.24 -9.11 4.77
C LEU A 74 7.14 -10.30 5.11
N ASP A 75 8.43 -10.04 5.21
CA ASP A 75 9.40 -11.05 5.64
C ASP A 75 9.30 -11.28 7.16
N GLU A 76 9.53 -12.52 7.58
CA GLU A 76 9.43 -12.97 8.97
C GLU A 76 8.16 -12.47 9.70
N ILE A 77 7.00 -12.54 9.03
CA ILE A 77 5.74 -11.93 9.50
C ILE A 77 5.34 -12.38 10.91
N ASN A 78 5.74 -13.59 11.31
CA ASN A 78 5.47 -14.19 12.60
C ASN A 78 6.23 -13.53 13.78
N LEU A 79 7.25 -12.72 13.50
CA LEU A 79 7.97 -11.95 14.54
C LEU A 79 7.24 -10.67 14.94
N ALA A 80 6.30 -10.19 14.11
CA ALA A 80 5.55 -8.99 14.40
C ALA A 80 4.54 -9.21 15.55
N PRO A 81 4.26 -8.20 16.40
CA PRO A 81 3.20 -8.25 17.39
C PRO A 81 1.82 -8.48 16.73
N ALA A 82 0.96 -9.26 17.39
CA ALA A 82 -0.36 -9.59 16.87
C ALA A 82 -1.20 -8.33 16.60
N GLU A 83 -1.13 -7.35 17.49
CA GLU A 83 -1.84 -6.07 17.41
C GLU A 83 -1.41 -5.24 16.19
N THR A 84 -0.16 -5.40 15.74
CA THR A 84 0.32 -4.74 14.53
C THR A 84 -0.24 -5.41 13.28
N LEU A 85 -0.25 -6.75 13.27
CA LEU A 85 -0.77 -7.52 12.15
C LEU A 85 -2.29 -7.39 12.02
N GLU A 86 -3.02 -7.26 13.12
CA GLU A 86 -4.48 -7.03 13.10
C GLU A 86 -4.88 -5.77 12.32
N ARG A 87 -3.99 -4.76 12.24
CA ARG A 87 -4.22 -3.57 11.41
C ARG A 87 -4.26 -3.89 9.91
N LEU A 88 -3.69 -5.01 9.48
CA LEU A 88 -3.82 -5.52 8.11
C LEU A 88 -5.17 -6.18 7.84
N GLY A 89 -5.99 -6.41 8.87
CA GLY A 89 -7.27 -7.10 8.77
C GLY A 89 -8.17 -6.50 7.69
N GLY A 90 -8.29 -5.18 7.65
CA GLY A 90 -9.17 -4.48 6.71
C GLY A 90 -8.81 -4.67 5.23
N ILE A 91 -7.52 -4.84 4.90
CA ILE A 91 -7.07 -5.10 3.52
C ILE A 91 -7.09 -6.58 3.13
N LEU A 92 -7.10 -7.46 4.14
CA LEU A 92 -7.12 -8.92 3.99
C LEU A 92 -8.53 -9.52 3.97
N GLU A 93 -9.53 -8.77 4.43
CA GLU A 93 -10.92 -9.22 4.55
C GLU A 93 -11.62 -9.44 3.20
N SER A 94 -11.29 -8.62 2.20
CA SER A 94 -11.88 -8.72 0.86
C SER A 94 -10.98 -8.11 -0.21
N GLU A 95 -11.27 -8.39 -1.48
CA GLU A 95 -10.58 -7.78 -2.62
C GLU A 95 -10.75 -6.25 -2.66
N ASN A 96 -11.85 -5.74 -2.09
CA ASN A 96 -12.17 -4.31 -2.00
C ASN A 96 -11.82 -3.73 -0.60
N GLY A 97 -10.87 -4.35 0.09
CA GLY A 97 -10.50 -4.02 1.46
C GLY A 97 -10.04 -2.57 1.69
N SER A 98 -10.37 -2.08 2.89
CA SER A 98 -10.01 -0.81 3.55
C SER A 98 -8.72 -0.81 4.36
N ILE A 99 -7.98 0.30 4.46
CA ILE A 99 -7.31 0.62 5.74
C ILE A 99 -7.62 2.04 6.17
N VAL A 100 -7.92 2.24 7.46
CA VAL A 100 -8.12 3.56 8.06
C VAL A 100 -6.92 3.88 8.95
N LEU A 101 -6.33 5.06 8.76
CA LEU A 101 -5.20 5.54 9.54
C LEU A 101 -5.70 6.42 10.69
N SER A 102 -5.95 5.81 11.85
CA SER A 102 -6.41 6.54 13.04
C SER A 102 -5.43 7.65 13.45
N GLU A 103 -4.13 7.43 13.25
CA GLU A 103 -3.05 8.38 13.55
C GLU A 103 -3.05 9.62 12.65
N ARG A 104 -3.65 9.54 11.46
CA ARG A 104 -3.82 10.67 10.55
C ARG A 104 -4.98 11.59 10.98
N GLY A 105 -5.92 11.08 11.76
CA GLY A 105 -6.99 11.86 12.40
C GLY A 105 -8.17 12.26 11.48
N ASP A 106 -8.10 12.01 10.18
CA ASP A 106 -9.19 12.32 9.23
C ASP A 106 -10.24 11.20 9.11
N GLY A 107 -9.91 9.99 9.57
CA GLY A 107 -10.78 8.82 9.49
C GLY A 107 -11.07 8.36 8.06
N VAL A 108 -10.31 8.83 7.06
CA VAL A 108 -10.57 8.53 5.66
C VAL A 108 -10.04 7.12 5.34
N PRO A 109 -10.91 6.20 4.85
CA PRO A 109 -10.46 4.88 4.43
C PRO A 109 -9.67 4.98 3.12
N ILE A 110 -8.52 4.31 3.09
CA ILE A 110 -7.66 4.20 1.92
C ILE A 110 -8.03 2.89 1.19
N PRO A 111 -8.63 2.97 -0.01
CA PRO A 111 -9.05 1.79 -0.74
C PRO A 111 -7.85 1.01 -1.28
N ARG A 112 -7.95 -0.32 -1.24
CA ARG A 112 -6.99 -1.21 -1.88
C ARG A 112 -7.03 -1.05 -3.40
N HIS A 113 -5.87 -0.79 -4.01
CA HIS A 113 -5.73 -0.80 -5.45
C HIS A 113 -5.91 -2.24 -6.01
N PRO A 114 -6.61 -2.45 -7.15
CA PRO A 114 -6.89 -3.81 -7.68
C PRO A 114 -5.65 -4.66 -7.99
N ARG A 115 -4.53 -4.00 -8.34
CA ARG A 115 -3.22 -4.65 -8.60
C ARG A 115 -2.39 -4.92 -7.35
N PHE A 116 -2.79 -4.40 -6.18
CA PHE A 116 -2.06 -4.61 -4.94
C PHE A 116 -2.01 -6.11 -4.58
N ARG A 117 -0.83 -6.57 -4.19
CA ARG A 117 -0.60 -7.94 -3.72
C ARG A 117 0.20 -7.89 -2.42
N LEU A 118 -0.22 -8.72 -1.47
CA LEU A 118 0.44 -8.85 -0.17
C LEU A 118 0.89 -10.30 -0.02
N PHE A 119 2.18 -10.49 0.18
CA PHE A 119 2.81 -11.76 0.47
C PHE A 119 3.36 -11.70 1.88
N GLY A 120 3.27 -12.81 2.61
CA GLY A 120 3.93 -13.00 3.90
C GLY A 120 4.84 -14.20 3.79
N ALA A 121 6.09 -14.05 4.18
CA ALA A 121 7.02 -15.14 4.37
C ALA A 121 7.24 -15.35 5.87
N MET A 122 7.31 -16.62 6.28
CA MET A 122 7.71 -17.01 7.62
C MET A 122 8.44 -18.32 7.54
N ASN A 123 9.49 -18.46 8.34
CA ASN A 123 10.12 -19.74 8.53
C ASN A 123 9.19 -20.63 9.37
N PRO A 124 9.07 -21.92 9.02
CA PRO A 124 8.27 -22.83 9.80
C PRO A 124 8.83 -22.89 11.21
N ALA A 125 7.93 -23.14 12.15
CA ALA A 125 8.30 -23.29 13.52
C ALA A 125 9.23 -24.52 13.71
N THR A 126 10.56 -24.31 13.73
CA THR A 126 11.60 -25.25 14.25
C THR A 126 12.10 -24.83 15.63
N ASP A 127 12.04 -25.74 16.61
CA ASP A 127 11.97 -25.52 18.07
C ASP A 127 12.61 -24.28 18.70
N VAL A 128 11.87 -23.72 19.68
CA VAL A 128 12.21 -22.60 20.58
C VAL A 128 11.83 -21.19 20.07
N GLY A 129 10.80 -20.58 20.69
CA GLY A 129 10.50 -19.14 20.58
C GLY A 129 9.38 -18.73 19.62
N LYS A 130 8.68 -19.66 18.96
CA LYS A 130 7.76 -19.30 17.87
C LYS A 130 6.43 -18.79 18.37
N ARG A 131 6.04 -17.64 17.82
CA ARG A 131 4.64 -17.24 17.70
C ARG A 131 4.16 -17.76 16.37
N ASP A 132 3.13 -18.60 16.39
CA ASP A 132 2.34 -18.83 15.18
C ASP A 132 1.69 -17.51 14.75
N LEU A 133 1.38 -17.39 13.46
CA LEU A 133 0.53 -16.30 13.00
C LEU A 133 -0.78 -16.31 13.81
N PRO A 134 -1.25 -15.14 14.30
CA PRO A 134 -2.53 -15.08 14.98
C PRO A 134 -3.63 -15.70 14.13
N ALA A 135 -4.53 -16.48 14.74
CA ALA A 135 -5.57 -17.21 14.02
C ALA A 135 -6.42 -16.31 13.11
N ALA A 136 -6.65 -15.06 13.56
CA ALA A 136 -7.37 -14.03 12.80
C ALA A 136 -6.73 -13.71 11.45
N LEU A 137 -5.40 -13.78 11.34
CA LEU A 137 -4.65 -13.56 10.10
C LEU A 137 -4.44 -14.85 9.33
N LYS A 138 -4.16 -15.96 10.03
CA LYS A 138 -3.89 -17.25 9.40
C LYS A 138 -5.01 -17.66 8.43
N HIS A 139 -6.26 -17.44 8.81
CA HIS A 139 -7.42 -17.78 7.97
C HIS A 139 -7.65 -16.83 6.79
N ARG A 140 -6.96 -15.68 6.76
CA ARG A 140 -7.07 -14.67 5.70
C ARG A 140 -5.94 -14.77 4.68
N PHE A 141 -4.95 -15.63 4.93
CA PHE A 141 -3.90 -15.96 3.97
C PHE A 141 -4.16 -17.33 3.35
N VAL A 142 -3.70 -17.49 2.11
CA VAL A 142 -3.46 -18.81 1.53
C VAL A 142 -2.05 -19.21 1.92
N GLU A 143 -1.94 -20.26 2.74
CA GLU A 143 -0.65 -20.77 3.20
C GLU A 143 -0.10 -21.78 2.19
N ILE A 144 1.15 -21.55 1.75
CA ILE A 144 1.88 -22.46 0.87
C ILE A 144 3.17 -22.85 1.59
N TYR A 145 3.34 -24.14 1.85
CA TYR A 145 4.57 -24.66 2.42
C TYR A 145 5.57 -24.98 1.31
N ALA A 146 6.70 -24.29 1.31
CA ALA A 146 7.85 -24.62 0.48
C ALA A 146 8.79 -25.52 1.29
N GLY A 147 8.79 -26.81 0.98
CA GLY A 147 9.71 -27.77 1.59
C GLY A 147 11.14 -27.61 1.07
N GLU A 148 12.08 -28.21 1.79
CA GLU A 148 13.47 -28.29 1.33
C GLU A 148 13.58 -29.17 0.07
N THR A 149 14.50 -28.82 -0.83
CA THR A 149 14.75 -29.57 -2.07
C THR A 149 15.50 -30.86 -1.74
N GLU A 150 14.87 -32.01 -1.99
CA GLU A 150 15.46 -33.33 -1.69
C GLU A 150 15.82 -34.13 -2.95
N SER A 151 15.35 -33.70 -4.12
CA SER A 151 15.67 -34.37 -5.38
C SER A 151 17.15 -34.18 -5.72
N LYS A 152 17.84 -35.29 -6.00
CA LYS A 152 19.22 -35.28 -6.46
C LYS A 152 19.35 -34.48 -7.77
N GLU A 153 18.37 -34.60 -8.65
CA GLU A 153 18.32 -33.92 -9.95
C GLU A 153 18.17 -32.41 -9.79
N ASP A 154 17.27 -31.96 -8.90
CA ASP A 154 17.08 -30.53 -8.62
C ASP A 154 18.32 -29.93 -7.95
N LEU A 155 18.92 -30.64 -6.99
CA LEU A 155 20.16 -30.24 -6.34
C LEU A 155 21.32 -30.16 -7.33
N ALA A 156 21.44 -31.16 -8.22
CA ALA A 156 22.45 -31.16 -9.29
C ALA A 156 22.24 -29.98 -10.24
N MET A 157 20.99 -29.64 -10.57
CA MET A 157 20.69 -28.47 -11.40
C MET A 157 21.15 -27.18 -10.73
N ILE A 158 20.89 -27.01 -9.43
CA ILE A 158 21.34 -25.83 -8.66
C ILE A 158 22.87 -25.77 -8.62
N VAL A 159 23.54 -26.86 -8.25
CA VAL A 159 25.01 -26.92 -8.17
C VAL A 159 25.63 -26.62 -9.53
N ASN A 160 25.11 -27.22 -10.60
CA ASN A 160 25.59 -26.98 -11.95
C ASN A 160 25.37 -25.51 -12.39
N MET A 161 24.24 -24.89 -12.03
CA MET A 161 23.97 -23.49 -12.34
C MET A 161 24.96 -22.54 -11.64
N TYR A 162 25.35 -22.81 -10.40
CA TYR A 162 26.27 -21.95 -9.65
C TYR A 162 27.76 -22.22 -9.94
N LEU A 163 28.11 -23.44 -10.33
CA LEU A 163 29.51 -23.86 -10.54
C LEU A 163 29.88 -24.05 -12.02
N ASP A 164 29.03 -23.60 -12.93
CA ASP A 164 29.31 -23.64 -14.36
C ASP A 164 30.65 -22.95 -14.68
N GLY A 165 31.50 -23.61 -15.46
CA GLY A 165 32.82 -23.12 -15.84
C GLY A 165 33.94 -23.29 -14.80
N VAL A 166 33.68 -23.87 -13.62
CA VAL A 166 34.74 -24.20 -12.66
C VAL A 166 35.39 -25.54 -13.03
N PRO A 167 36.68 -25.57 -13.42
CA PRO A 167 37.34 -26.79 -13.85
C PRO A 167 37.58 -27.76 -12.69
N GLY A 168 37.33 -29.04 -12.91
CA GLY A 168 37.59 -30.11 -11.94
C GLY A 168 36.51 -30.30 -10.87
N VAL A 169 35.36 -29.63 -11.00
CA VAL A 169 34.21 -29.84 -10.12
C VAL A 169 33.40 -31.04 -10.59
N SER A 170 33.15 -31.98 -9.68
CA SER A 170 32.19 -33.06 -9.87
C SER A 170 30.88 -32.70 -9.18
N VAL A 171 29.85 -32.40 -9.97
CA VAL A 171 28.51 -32.04 -9.44
C VAL A 171 27.92 -33.20 -8.65
N ASP A 172 28.08 -34.43 -9.15
CA ASP A 172 27.55 -35.63 -8.50
C ASP A 172 28.16 -35.86 -7.12
N ASP A 173 29.49 -35.71 -6.98
CA ASP A 173 30.17 -35.89 -5.68
C ASP A 173 29.71 -34.84 -4.66
N ILE A 174 29.49 -33.59 -5.08
CA ILE A 174 29.00 -32.52 -4.21
C ILE A 174 27.57 -32.80 -3.75
N VAL A 175 26.70 -33.22 -4.67
CA VAL A 175 25.30 -33.51 -4.34
C VAL A 175 25.21 -34.74 -3.44
N GLU A 176 25.98 -35.79 -3.70
CA GLU A 176 26.05 -36.98 -2.84
C GLU A 176 26.58 -36.64 -1.45
N PHE A 177 27.62 -35.82 -1.37
CA PHE A 177 28.12 -35.32 -0.09
C PHE A 177 27.06 -34.53 0.67
N TYR A 178 26.36 -33.60 0.01
CA TYR A 178 25.30 -32.80 0.62
C TYR A 178 24.20 -33.68 1.19
N ILE A 179 23.68 -34.64 0.40
CA ILE A 179 22.64 -35.58 0.83
C ILE A 179 23.12 -36.45 2.00
N ALA A 180 24.37 -36.88 2.01
CA ALA A 180 24.93 -37.70 3.09
C ALA A 180 25.22 -36.92 4.38
N SER A 181 25.34 -35.59 4.30
CA SER A 181 25.68 -34.70 5.43
C SER A 181 24.48 -34.10 6.15
N ARG A 182 23.27 -34.32 5.63
CA ARG A 182 22.01 -33.83 6.16
C ARG A 182 21.46 -34.79 7.22
#